data_AF-A0A5J9W061-F1
#
_entry.id   AF-A0A5J9W061-F1
#
_cell.length_a   1.000
_cell.length_b   1.000
_cell.length_c   1.000
_cell.angle_alpha   90.00
_cell.angle_beta   90.00
_cell.angle_gamma   90.00
#
_symmetry.space_group_name_H-M   'P 1'
#
loop_
_entity.id
_entity.type
_entity.pdbx_description
1 polymer ?
#
loop_
_entity_poly.entity_id
_entity_poly.type
_entity_poly.pdbx_seq_one_letter_code
_entity_poly.pdbx_strand_id
1 'polypeptide(L)'
;MEGVVSVFPSRTYRPLTTRSWDFLGFPKTVKRSLPMEGDVIVGMFDTGVWPDSPSFSDEGFGPPPSRWKGTCHNFTCNKSSITDG
;
A
#
# COMPACT_ATOMS: atom_id res chain seq x y z
N MET A 1 23.35 21.26 21.89
CA MET A 1 22.33 21.81 20.97
C MET A 1 22.96 22.43 19.71
N GLU A 2 24.25 22.23 19.48
CA GLU A 2 24.85 22.43 18.15
C GLU A 2 24.39 21.32 17.19
N GLY A 3 24.06 21.68 15.94
CA GLY A 3 23.70 20.72 14.89
C GLY A 3 22.21 20.53 14.62
N VAL A 4 21.30 21.17 15.36
CA VAL A 4 19.86 21.13 15.08
C VAL A 4 19.47 22.30 14.17
N VAL A 5 19.13 22.01 12.91
CA VAL A 5 18.75 23.02 11.90
C VAL A 5 17.28 23.45 12.04
N SER A 6 16.39 22.54 12.46
CA SER A 6 14.97 22.86 12.70
C SER A 6 14.28 21.76 13.51
N VAL A 7 13.23 22.13 14.25
CA VAL A 7 12.33 21.21 14.97
C VAL A 7 10.89 21.54 14.58
N PHE A 8 10.10 20.51 14.28
CA PHE A 8 8.68 20.65 13.97
C PHE A 8 7.83 19.83 14.95
N PRO A 9 6.71 20.37 15.45
CA PRO A 9 5.79 19.61 16.29
C PRO A 9 5.20 18.43 15.51
N SER A 10 5.11 17.27 16.18
CA SER A 10 4.37 16.12 15.65
C SER A 10 2.89 16.47 15.49
N ARG A 11 2.28 16.04 14.38
CA ARG A 11 0.86 16.28 14.05
C ARG A 11 0.17 14.98 13.69
N THR A 12 -1.03 14.77 14.21
CA THR A 12 -1.90 13.64 13.83
C THR A 12 -2.83 14.06 12.69
N TYR A 13 -2.82 13.31 11.58
CA TYR A 13 -3.74 13.51 10.46
C TYR A 13 -4.85 12.44 10.48
N ARG A 14 -6.02 12.77 9.92
CA ARG A 14 -7.15 11.84 9.78
C ARG A 14 -7.33 11.46 8.31
N PRO A 15 -7.68 10.20 7.98
CA PRO A 15 -7.99 9.80 6.61
C PRO A 15 -9.23 10.52 6.06
N LEU A 16 -9.19 10.94 4.79
CA LEU A 16 -10.22 11.77 4.15
C LEU A 16 -10.58 11.25 2.73
N THR A 17 -11.08 10.02 2.54
CA THR A 17 -11.42 9.58 1.17
C THR A 17 -12.56 8.57 1.09
N THR A 18 -13.67 8.97 0.45
CA THR A 18 -14.68 8.02 -0.09
C THR A 18 -15.11 8.33 -1.53
N ARG A 19 -14.81 9.52 -2.07
CA ARG A 19 -15.23 9.98 -3.42
C ARG A 19 -14.10 10.53 -4.32
N SER A 20 -12.85 10.29 -3.95
CA SER A 20 -11.69 10.90 -4.61
C SER A 20 -11.55 10.52 -6.08
N TRP A 21 -11.80 9.26 -6.47
CA TRP A 21 -11.58 8.81 -7.85
C TRP A 21 -12.52 9.45 -8.87
N ASP A 22 -13.81 9.58 -8.55
CA ASP A 22 -14.78 10.27 -9.41
C ASP A 22 -14.44 11.75 -9.53
N PHE A 23 -14.05 12.40 -8.43
CA PHE A 23 -13.62 13.80 -8.42
C PHE A 23 -12.38 14.03 -9.30
N LEU A 24 -11.44 13.09 -9.30
CA LEU A 24 -10.23 13.14 -10.13
C LEU A 24 -10.49 12.73 -11.59
N GLY A 25 -11.70 12.31 -11.95
CA GLY A 25 -12.02 11.84 -13.30
C GLY A 25 -11.31 10.52 -13.66
N PHE A 26 -11.15 9.62 -12.69
CA PHE A 26 -10.43 8.35 -12.84
C PHE A 26 -11.39 7.15 -12.78
N PRO A 27 -12.14 6.85 -13.86
CA PRO A 27 -13.10 5.75 -13.88
C PRO A 27 -12.39 4.38 -13.92
N LYS A 28 -13.14 3.31 -13.65
CA LYS A 28 -12.60 1.94 -13.68
C LYS A 28 -12.07 1.49 -15.05
N THR A 29 -12.45 2.17 -16.13
CA THR A 29 -12.11 1.84 -17.53
C THR A 29 -10.86 2.56 -18.05
N VAL A 30 -10.07 3.16 -17.16
CA VAL A 30 -8.78 3.75 -17.53
C VAL A 30 -7.86 2.73 -18.19
N LYS A 31 -7.02 3.18 -19.13
CA LYS A 31 -5.98 2.32 -19.72
C LYS A 31 -4.95 1.99 -18.64
N ARG A 32 -4.67 0.70 -18.46
CA ARG A 32 -3.74 0.17 -17.44
C ARG A 32 -2.66 -0.66 -18.07
N SER A 33 -1.50 -0.71 -17.43
CA SER A 33 -0.38 -1.58 -17.83
C SER A 33 -0.28 -2.72 -16.82
N LEU A 34 -1.18 -3.70 -16.93
CA LEU A 34 -1.35 -4.74 -15.90
C LEU A 34 -0.06 -5.50 -15.55
N PRO A 35 0.80 -5.90 -16.51
CA PRO A 35 2.04 -6.60 -16.17
C PRO A 35 3.01 -5.74 -15.35
N MET A 36 3.06 -4.44 -15.64
CA MET A 36 3.92 -3.50 -14.92
C MET A 36 3.35 -3.18 -13.53
N GLU A 37 2.04 -2.98 -13.45
CA GLU A 37 1.35 -2.68 -12.18
C GLU A 37 1.41 -3.85 -11.20
N GLY A 38 1.38 -5.10 -11.69
CA GLY A 38 1.55 -6.30 -10.87
C GLY A 38 2.97 -6.49 -10.29
N ASP A 39 3.97 -5.77 -10.80
CA ASP A 39 5.36 -5.83 -10.32
C ASP A 39 5.73 -4.67 -9.37
N VAL A 40 4.82 -3.71 -9.16
CA VAL A 40 5.04 -2.55 -8.28
C VAL A 40 4.60 -2.88 -6.85
N ILE A 41 5.44 -2.52 -5.88
CA ILE A 41 5.17 -2.69 -4.45
C ILE A 41 4.99 -1.31 -3.83
N VAL A 42 3.86 -1.09 -3.15
CA VAL A 42 3.53 0.16 -2.47
C VAL A 42 3.63 -0.06 -0.96
N GLY A 43 4.63 0.53 -0.32
CA GLY A 43 4.79 0.49 1.13
C GLY A 43 3.80 1.42 1.82
N MET A 44 3.12 0.92 2.86
CA MET A 44 2.17 1.69 3.66
C MET A 44 2.60 1.72 5.13
N PHE A 45 2.89 2.93 5.63
CA PHE A 45 3.18 3.16 7.05
C PHE A 45 1.91 3.60 7.77
N ASP A 46 1.17 2.64 8.33
CA ASP A 46 -0.12 2.86 8.99
C ASP A 46 -0.20 2.03 10.29
N THR A 47 -1.40 1.93 10.86
CA THR A 47 -1.79 1.14 12.03
C THR A 47 -1.86 -0.37 11.79
N GLY A 48 -1.60 -0.82 10.56
CA GLY A 48 -1.61 -2.21 10.15
C GLY A 48 -2.54 -2.47 8.97
N VAL A 49 -2.88 -3.73 8.75
CA VAL A 49 -3.78 -4.19 7.68
C VAL A 49 -4.82 -5.15 8.26
N TRP A 50 -6.02 -5.18 7.66
CA TRP A 50 -7.03 -6.22 7.91
C TRP A 50 -6.94 -7.24 6.77
N PRO A 51 -6.28 -8.41 6.96
CA PRO A 51 -6.01 -9.34 5.85
C PRO A 51 -7.27 -9.95 5.22
N ASP A 52 -8.31 -10.20 6.02
CA ASP A 52 -9.56 -10.81 5.55
C ASP A 52 -10.50 -9.84 4.81
N SER A 53 -10.08 -8.60 4.56
CA SER A 53 -10.90 -7.63 3.83
C SER A 53 -10.97 -8.03 2.36
N PRO A 54 -12.14 -7.98 1.70
CA PRO A 54 -12.27 -8.26 0.27
C PRO A 54 -11.38 -7.38 -0.63
N SER A 55 -10.90 -6.24 -0.11
CA SER A 55 -9.98 -5.35 -0.83
C SER A 55 -8.58 -5.94 -1.02
N PHE A 56 -8.22 -6.96 -0.23
CA PHE A 56 -6.94 -7.68 -0.28
C PHE A 56 -7.12 -9.13 -0.77
N SER A 57 -8.13 -9.39 -1.60
CA SER A 57 -8.22 -10.66 -2.32
C SER A 57 -7.05 -10.78 -3.31
N ASP A 58 -6.40 -11.94 -3.34
CA ASP A 58 -5.33 -12.25 -4.27
C ASP A 58 -5.81 -13.03 -5.51
N GLU A 59 -7.12 -13.12 -5.72
CA GLU A 59 -7.69 -13.70 -6.93
C GLU A 59 -7.21 -12.95 -8.17
N GLY A 60 -6.63 -13.68 -9.13
CA GLY A 60 -6.04 -13.10 -10.34
C GLY A 60 -4.61 -12.57 -10.19
N PHE A 61 -4.00 -12.64 -9.00
CA PHE A 61 -2.60 -12.25 -8.79
C PHE A 61 -1.61 -13.37 -9.14
N GLY A 62 -0.54 -12.98 -9.84
CA GLY A 62 0.68 -13.77 -10.00
C GLY A 62 1.48 -13.87 -8.70
N PRO A 63 2.58 -14.65 -8.68
CA PRO A 63 3.47 -14.70 -7.51
C PRO A 63 4.06 -13.30 -7.22
N PRO A 64 4.43 -13.00 -5.96
CA PRO A 64 5.11 -11.76 -5.62
C PRO A 64 6.40 -11.57 -6.45
N PRO A 65 6.79 -10.32 -6.76
CA PRO A 65 8.03 -10.03 -7.48
C PRO A 65 9.24 -10.70 -6.84
N SER A 66 10.10 -11.34 -7.65
CA SER A 66 11.29 -12.07 -7.16
C SER A 66 12.31 -11.18 -6.43
N ARG A 67 12.25 -9.86 -6.67
CA ARG A 67 13.05 -8.85 -5.97
C ARG A 67 12.57 -8.55 -4.55
N TRP A 68 11.34 -8.95 -4.19
CA TRP A 68 10.80 -8.74 -2.86
C TRP A 68 11.47 -9.66 -1.85
N LYS A 69 11.88 -9.09 -0.71
CA LYS A 69 12.57 -9.81 0.37
C LYS A 69 11.92 -9.61 1.74
N GLY A 70 10.77 -8.94 1.79
CA GLY A 70 10.04 -8.73 3.03
C GLY A 70 9.46 -10.04 3.59
N THR A 71 9.11 -10.02 4.86
CA THR A 71 8.63 -11.20 5.60
C THR A 71 7.35 -10.91 6.36
N CYS A 72 6.57 -11.96 6.61
CA CYS A 72 5.28 -11.86 7.30
C CYS A 72 5.41 -12.14 8.78
N HIS A 73 5.11 -11.11 9.57
CA HIS A 73 5.16 -11.15 11.02
C HIS A 73 3.75 -11.11 11.59
N ASN A 74 3.46 -12.05 12.50
CA ASN A 74 2.23 -12.11 13.30
C ASN A 74 0.91 -12.40 12.55
N PHE A 75 0.90 -12.49 11.22
CA PHE A 75 -0.25 -12.95 10.43
C PHE A 75 0.19 -13.58 9.09
N THR A 76 -0.74 -14.27 8.43
CA THR A 76 -0.51 -14.90 7.12
C THR A 76 -0.71 -13.89 6.00
N CYS A 77 0.33 -13.65 5.20
CA CYS A 77 0.22 -12.85 3.97
C CYS A 77 -0.30 -13.67 2.79
N ASN A 78 -0.81 -12.96 1.78
CA ASN A 78 -1.12 -13.50 0.46
C ASN A 78 -0.34 -12.71 -0.62
N LYS A 79 -0.67 -12.92 -1.90
CA LYS A 79 0.07 -12.27 -3.00
C LYS A 79 -0.26 -10.77 -3.16
N SER A 80 -1.38 -10.31 -2.60
CA SER A 80 -1.84 -8.91 -2.67
C SER A 80 -1.34 -8.06 -1.50
N SER A 81 -1.19 -8.65 -0.31
CA SER A 81 -0.66 -8.01 0.89
C SER A 81 0.59 -8.75 1.37
N ILE A 82 1.75 -8.22 0.99
CA ILE A 82 3.08 -8.70 1.40
C ILE A 82 3.65 -7.71 2.43
N THR A 83 4.29 -8.17 3.50
CA THR A 83 4.81 -7.29 4.57
C THR A 83 6.33 -7.15 4.57
N ASP A 84 6.77 -6.10 5.28
CA ASP A 84 8.10 -5.49 5.33
C ASP A 84 9.27 -6.44 5.65
N GLY A 85 10.49 -6.01 5.34
CA GLY A 85 11.75 -6.60 5.79
C GLY A 85 12.43 -5.74 6.85
#